data_AF-A0A955SF93-F1
#
_entry.id   AF-A0A955SF93-F1
#
_cell.length_a   1.000
_cell.length_b   1.000
_cell.length_c   1.000
_cell.angle_alpha   90.00
_cell.angle_beta   90.00
_cell.angle_gamma   90.00
#
_symmetry.space_group_name_H-M   'P 1'
#
loop_
_entity.id
_entity.type
_entity.pdbx_description
1 polymer ?
#
loop_
_entity_poly.entity_id
_entity_poly.type
_entity_poly.pdbx_seq_one_letter_code
_entity_poly.pdbx_strand_id
1 'polypeptide(L)' 'YDPLFLPDGFEVTTAEMTPEQKHEISHRGKALRKVKEFLESLEPHE' A
#
# COMPACT_ATOMS: atom_id res chain seq x y z
N TYR A 1 -1.71 -5.57 -15.55
CA TYR A 1 -2.86 -4.65 -15.36
C TYR A 1 -2.42 -3.25 -14.98
N ASP A 2 -1.18 -3.08 -14.50
CA ASP A 2 -0.67 -1.79 -14.06
C ASP A 2 -0.82 -0.66 -15.11
N PRO A 3 -0.59 -0.90 -16.43
CA PRO A 3 -0.83 0.11 -17.46
C PRO A 3 -2.30 0.39 -17.78
N LEU A 4 -3.23 -0.34 -17.14
CA LEU A 4 -4.69 -0.24 -17.35
C LEU A 4 -5.42 0.25 -16.09
N PHE A 5 -4.75 0.24 -14.94
CA PHE A 5 -5.37 0.56 -13.66
C PHE A 5 -5.06 2.01 -13.29
N LEU A 6 -6.11 2.83 -13.31
CA LEU A 6 -6.12 4.23 -12.88
C LEU A 6 -6.66 4.29 -11.44
N PRO A 7 -5.82 4.58 -10.42
CA PRO A 7 -6.28 4.66 -9.04
C PRO A 7 -7.10 5.93 -8.80
N ASP A 8 -8.07 5.85 -7.88
CA ASP A 8 -8.88 7.00 -7.49
C ASP A 8 -8.00 8.16 -7.02
N GLY A 9 -8.25 9.36 -7.56
CA GLY A 9 -7.52 10.58 -7.22
C GLY A 9 -6.19 10.78 -7.96
N PHE A 10 -5.86 9.92 -8.94
CA PHE A 10 -4.68 10.07 -9.79
C PHE A 10 -5.10 10.22 -11.26
N GLU A 11 -4.24 10.88 -12.05
CA GLU A 11 -4.44 11.06 -13.50
C GLU A 11 -3.56 10.12 -14.34
N VAL A 12 -2.73 9.30 -13.69
CA VAL A 12 -1.78 8.37 -14.32
C VAL A 12 -2.02 6.94 -13.87
N THR A 13 -1.70 5.98 -14.72
CA THR A 13 -1.85 4.56 -14.38
C THR A 13 -0.78 4.11 -13.38
N THR A 14 -1.02 3.00 -12.67
CA THR A 14 -0.02 2.45 -11.74
C THR A 14 1.29 1.96 -12.38
N ALA A 15 1.35 1.89 -13.71
CA ALA A 15 2.60 1.67 -14.45
C ALA A 15 3.43 2.95 -14.60
N GLU A 16 2.78 4.12 -14.57
CA GLU A 16 3.40 5.44 -14.76
C GLU A 16 3.76 6.13 -13.45
N MET A 17 3.23 5.64 -12.32
CA MET A 17 3.55 6.15 -10.99
C MET A 17 5.01 5.93 -10.60
N THR A 18 5.58 6.87 -9.84
CA THR A 18 6.89 6.63 -9.20
C THR A 18 6.77 5.50 -8.16
N PRO A 19 7.88 4.83 -7.82
CA PRO A 19 7.89 3.82 -6.76
C PRO A 19 7.29 4.33 -5.44
N GLU A 20 7.56 5.58 -5.08
CA GLU A 20 7.07 6.24 -3.87
C GLU A 20 5.55 6.40 -3.90
N GLN A 21 5.00 6.99 -4.97
CA GLN A 21 3.55 7.14 -5.15
C GLN A 21 2.84 5.79 -5.11
N LYS A 22 3.42 4.78 -5.78
CA LYS A 22 2.88 3.42 -5.80
C LYS A 22 2.91 2.77 -4.42
N HIS A 23 3.96 3.01 -3.62
CA HIS A 23 4.07 2.49 -2.26
C HIS A 23 3.04 3.10 -1.31
N GLU A 24 2.73 4.39 -1.45
CA GLU A 24 1.73 5.08 -0.62
C GLU A 24 0.34 4.44 -0.77
N ILE A 25 -0.08 4.16 -2.01
CA ILE A 25 -1.41 3.64 -2.30
C ILE A 25 -1.51 2.11 -2.34
N SER A 26 -0.38 1.41 -2.33
CA SER A 26 -0.29 -0.04 -2.51
C SER A 26 -1.21 -0.82 -1.58
N HIS A 27 -2.08 -1.67 -2.16
CA HIS A 27 -2.91 -2.62 -1.40
C HIS A 27 -2.05 -3.57 -0.55
N ARG A 28 -0.90 -4.01 -1.08
CA ARG A 28 0.06 -4.83 -0.34
C ARG A 28 0.62 -4.07 0.85
N GLY A 29 0.99 -2.80 0.67
CA GLY A 29 1.45 -1.94 1.77
C GLY A 29 0.40 -1.78 2.87
N LYS A 30 -0.85 -1.53 2.48
CA LYS A 30 -2.00 -1.45 3.41
C LYS A 30 -2.21 -2.76 4.19
N ALA A 31 -2.15 -3.91 3.52
CA ALA A 31 -2.30 -5.21 4.16
C ALA A 31 -1.17 -5.50 5.15
N LEU A 32 0.09 -5.22 4.76
CA LEU A 32 1.24 -5.44 5.63
C LEU A 32 1.24 -4.55 6.87
N ARG A 33 0.74 -3.30 6.77
CA ARG A 33 0.55 -2.44 7.94
C ARG A 33 -0.43 -3.04 8.94
N LYS A 34 -1.56 -3.58 8.47
CA LYS A 34 -2.53 -4.28 9.33
C LYS A 34 -1.94 -5.53 9.98
N VAL A 35 -1.13 -6.29 9.23
CA VAL A 35 -0.41 -7.45 9.80
C VAL A 35 0.56 -7.00 10.88
N LYS A 36 1.31 -5.92 10.64
CA LYS A 36 2.22 -5.34 11.64
C LYS A 36 1.46 -4.92 12.91
N GLU A 37 0.39 -4.15 12.78
CA GLU A 37 -0.47 -3.73 13.91
C GLU A 37 -0.99 -4.94 14.70
N PHE A 38 -1.42 -6.00 14.00
CA PHE A 38 -1.85 -7.23 14.64
C PHE A 38 -0.72 -7.90 15.42
N LEU A 39 0.47 -8.03 14.84
CA LEU A 39 1.62 -8.61 15.54
C LEU A 39 2.03 -7.79 16.77
N GLU A 40 2.06 -6.46 16.65
CA GLU A 40 2.36 -5.56 17.77
C GLU A 40 1.32 -5.70 18.90
N SER A 41 0.04 -5.97 18.56
CA SER A 41 -1.00 -6.22 19.56
C SER A 41 -0.87 -7.56 20.30
N LEU A 42 -0.07 -8.50 19.77
CA LEU A 42 0.19 -9.79 20.40
C LEU A 42 1.42 -9.77 21.30
N GLU A 43 2.31 -8.78 21.14
CA GLU A 43 3.48 -8.68 22.01
C GLU A 43 3.06 -8.13 23.38
N PRO A 44 3.44 -8.79 24.48
CA PRO A 44 3.28 -8.19 25.80
C PRO A 44 4.08 -6.89 25.82
N HIS A 45 3.40 -5.76 26.06
CA HIS A 45 4.09 -4.53 26.43
C HIS A 45 4.79 -4.79 27.77
N GLU A 46 6.09 -5.05 27.74
CA GLU A 46 6.97 -5.09 28.92
C GLU A 46 7.27 -3.66 29.41
#